data_AF-A0A355XT26-F1
#
_entry.id   AF-A0A355XT26-F1
#
_cell.length_a   1.000
_cell.length_b   1.000
_cell.length_c   1.000
_cell.angle_alpha   90.00
_cell.angle_beta   90.00
_cell.angle_gamma   90.00
#
_symmetry.space_group_name_H-M   'P 1'
#
loop_
_entity.id
_entity.type
_entity.pdbx_description
1 polymer ?
#
loop_
_entity_poly.entity_id
_entity_poly.type
_entity_poly.pdbx_seq_one_letter_code
_entity_poly.pdbx_strand_id
1 'polypeptide(L)'
;EDPDLVSSWLGRDVAWWWNYPCNDNDMNKIFPLDTYRNFDDEAHIDRNATLDPNLKGVNTLISNPMQQGEVSKIALYSIADYAWHRAAFDNDASWMASLKAIFGKRAGNAFRLLPLVRHYDTNTQLADRIRLWKANSLDDQATQALLDELRSLQADAKALSGMASSDNVSDRLLWHELQPYVEKVADMCGIAHTLIAPHTEAQRQQAVQQAQTLDKNPKYQFSILSGMGEDIRLSKRGAEPAAKVLRPFVSQLANAK
;
A
#
# COMPACT_ATOMS: atom_id res chain seq x y z
N GLU A 1 13.09 17.11 -15.99
CA GLU A 1 13.34 18.08 -17.07
C GLU A 1 11.99 18.50 -17.63
N ASP A 2 11.83 19.80 -17.83
CA ASP A 2 10.53 20.44 -18.06
C ASP A 2 9.94 19.98 -19.42
N PRO A 3 8.73 19.39 -19.45
CA PRO A 3 8.03 19.10 -20.70
C PRO A 3 7.91 20.29 -21.66
N ASP A 4 7.94 21.53 -21.14
CA ASP A 4 7.99 22.75 -21.95
C ASP A 4 9.28 22.83 -22.80
N LEU A 5 10.41 22.41 -22.23
CA LEU A 5 11.69 22.37 -22.95
C LEU A 5 11.64 21.34 -24.09
N VAL A 6 11.11 20.15 -23.83
CA VAL A 6 10.98 19.09 -24.85
C VAL A 6 10.02 19.53 -25.96
N SER A 7 8.89 20.14 -25.59
CA SER A 7 7.93 20.72 -26.55
C SER A 7 8.61 21.74 -27.46
N SER A 8 9.45 22.61 -26.89
CA SER A 8 10.19 23.64 -27.63
C SER A 8 11.13 23.05 -28.70
N TRP A 9 11.80 21.94 -28.41
CA TRP A 9 12.70 21.26 -29.37
C TRP A 9 11.94 20.60 -30.50
N LEU A 10 10.76 20.04 -30.19
CA LEU A 10 9.93 19.31 -31.16
C LEU A 10 8.99 20.24 -31.95
N GLY A 11 8.87 21.50 -31.53
CA GLY A 11 7.93 22.48 -32.10
C GLY A 11 6.46 22.08 -31.94
N ARG A 12 6.15 21.25 -30.93
CA ARG A 12 4.79 20.76 -30.62
C ARG A 12 4.70 20.26 -29.19
N ASP A 13 3.50 20.37 -28.61
CA ASP A 13 3.18 19.70 -27.36
C ASP A 13 3.30 18.18 -27.49
N VAL A 14 3.71 17.54 -26.39
CA VAL A 14 3.98 16.11 -26.34
C VAL A 14 2.87 15.32 -25.65
N ALA A 15 2.83 14.03 -25.97
CA ALA A 15 2.18 13.04 -25.13
C ALA A 15 3.16 12.57 -24.06
N TRP A 16 2.85 12.84 -22.79
CA TRP A 16 3.66 12.39 -21.68
C TRP A 16 3.26 10.97 -21.29
N TRP A 17 4.13 10.01 -21.57
CA TRP A 17 4.10 8.70 -20.94
C TRP A 17 4.62 8.83 -19.51
N TRP A 18 3.72 8.74 -18.54
CA TRP A 18 4.04 8.79 -17.14
C TRP A 18 4.14 7.38 -16.55
N ASN A 19 5.35 7.00 -16.15
CA ASN A 19 5.62 5.74 -15.44
C ASN A 19 5.10 5.77 -14.00
N TYR A 20 3.78 5.86 -13.87
CA TYR A 20 3.08 5.91 -12.60
C TYR A 20 1.64 5.39 -12.78
N PRO A 21 1.12 4.55 -11.86
CA PRO A 21 1.79 3.97 -10.69
C PRO A 21 2.59 2.69 -11.01
N CYS A 22 3.31 2.58 -12.13
CA CYS A 22 4.02 1.34 -12.47
C CYS A 22 4.94 0.83 -11.34
N ASN A 23 4.92 -0.47 -11.07
CA ASN A 23 5.73 -1.15 -10.05
C ASN A 23 6.63 -2.25 -10.62
N ASP A 24 6.95 -2.22 -11.92
CA ASP A 24 7.73 -3.28 -12.57
C ASP A 24 9.20 -3.35 -12.07
N ASN A 25 9.74 -2.24 -11.58
CA ASN A 25 11.04 -2.14 -10.93
C ASN A 25 11.04 -2.67 -9.48
N ASP A 26 9.87 -2.73 -8.83
CA ASP A 26 9.71 -3.08 -7.41
C ASP A 26 8.42 -3.90 -7.17
N MET A 27 8.27 -4.98 -7.94
CA MET A 27 7.03 -5.78 -8.04
C MET A 27 6.53 -6.38 -6.71
N ASN A 28 7.33 -6.37 -5.64
CA ASN A 28 6.89 -6.77 -4.31
C ASN A 28 5.97 -5.72 -3.64
N LYS A 29 5.97 -4.48 -4.13
CA LYS A 29 5.23 -3.33 -3.60
C LYS A 29 3.98 -3.03 -4.44
N ILE A 30 3.04 -2.31 -3.83
CA ILE A 30 1.89 -1.71 -4.51
C ILE A 30 1.77 -0.25 -4.06
N PHE A 31 1.12 0.57 -4.89
CA PHE A 31 0.96 2.01 -4.68
C PHE A 31 -0.52 2.40 -4.50
N PRO A 32 -1.12 2.04 -3.35
CA PRO A 32 -2.55 2.17 -3.12
C PRO A 32 -2.98 3.56 -2.61
N LEU A 33 -2.06 4.51 -2.47
CA LEU A 33 -2.35 5.85 -1.99
C LEU A 33 -2.58 6.82 -3.16
N ASP A 34 -2.26 8.08 -2.94
CA ASP A 34 -2.45 9.18 -3.88
C ASP A 34 -1.23 9.39 -4.79
N THR A 35 -1.29 10.43 -5.62
CA THR A 35 -0.22 10.82 -6.55
C THR A 35 1.05 11.39 -5.89
N TYR A 36 1.14 11.50 -4.55
CA TYR A 36 2.30 12.09 -3.84
C TYR A 36 2.93 11.12 -2.85
N ARG A 37 2.16 10.65 -1.87
CA ARG A 37 2.59 9.72 -0.81
C ARG A 37 3.13 8.42 -1.37
N ASN A 38 2.59 7.91 -2.48
CA ASN A 38 3.14 6.72 -3.13
C ASN A 38 4.63 6.86 -3.50
N PHE A 39 5.15 8.09 -3.71
CA PHE A 39 6.56 8.31 -4.00
C PHE A 39 7.50 7.99 -2.84
N ASP A 40 7.03 7.99 -1.58
CA ASP A 40 7.92 7.57 -0.48
C ASP A 40 8.39 6.11 -0.64
N ASP A 41 7.65 5.29 -1.40
CA ASP A 41 7.98 3.88 -1.60
C ASP A 41 9.15 3.67 -2.57
N GLU A 42 9.48 4.66 -3.39
CA GLU A 42 10.44 4.54 -4.49
C GLU A 42 11.68 5.39 -4.25
N ALA A 43 12.84 4.74 -4.07
CA ALA A 43 14.09 5.41 -3.72
C ALA A 43 14.61 6.37 -4.81
N HIS A 44 14.15 6.21 -6.05
CA HIS A 44 14.59 6.98 -7.21
C HIS A 44 13.61 8.08 -7.63
N ILE A 45 12.54 8.29 -6.86
CA ILE A 45 11.56 9.35 -7.09
C ILE A 45 11.74 10.42 -6.01
N ASP A 46 11.63 11.70 -6.38
CA ASP A 46 11.55 12.76 -5.39
C ASP A 46 10.24 12.62 -4.60
N ARG A 47 10.36 12.25 -3.32
CA ARG A 47 9.23 12.09 -2.41
C ARG A 47 8.41 13.38 -2.19
N ASN A 48 8.97 14.54 -2.53
CA ASN A 48 8.27 15.82 -2.45
C ASN A 48 7.70 16.27 -3.80
N ALA A 49 7.81 15.46 -4.85
CA ALA A 49 7.27 15.80 -6.15
C ALA A 49 5.74 15.97 -6.07
N THR A 50 5.26 17.05 -6.70
CA THR A 50 3.84 17.37 -6.82
C THR A 50 3.46 17.52 -8.29
N LEU A 51 2.17 17.44 -8.58
CA LEU A 51 1.65 17.70 -9.92
C LEU A 51 1.54 19.21 -10.16
N ASP A 52 2.01 19.67 -11.32
CA ASP A 52 2.04 21.10 -11.67
C ASP A 52 0.66 21.56 -12.18
N PRO A 53 -0.05 22.46 -11.47
CA PRO A 53 -1.35 22.96 -11.91
C PRO A 53 -1.30 23.69 -13.27
N ASN A 54 -0.13 24.16 -13.69
CA ASN A 54 0.09 24.90 -14.93
C ASN A 54 1.01 24.16 -15.91
N LEU A 55 1.06 22.83 -15.86
CA LEU A 55 1.91 21.99 -16.72
C LEU A 55 1.83 22.41 -18.19
N LYS A 56 2.95 22.90 -18.75
CA LYS A 56 3.09 23.33 -20.15
C LYS A 56 3.71 22.23 -21.01
N GLY A 57 3.61 22.38 -22.32
CA GLY A 57 4.23 21.46 -23.29
C GLY A 57 3.60 20.07 -23.37
N VAL A 58 2.54 19.77 -22.59
CA VAL A 58 1.88 18.46 -22.53
C VAL A 58 0.38 18.59 -22.84
N ASN A 59 -0.05 18.00 -23.96
CA ASN A 59 -1.46 17.95 -24.35
C ASN A 59 -2.13 16.59 -24.08
N THR A 60 -1.34 15.55 -23.80
CA THR A 60 -1.83 14.20 -23.54
C THR A 60 -1.04 13.60 -22.38
N LEU A 61 -1.74 13.02 -21.40
CA LEU A 61 -1.13 12.28 -20.30
C LEU A 61 -1.53 10.81 -20.41
N ILE A 62 -0.53 9.93 -20.44
CA ILE A 62 -0.71 8.48 -20.53
C ILE A 62 -0.09 7.86 -19.29
N SER A 63 -0.88 7.17 -18.48
CA SER A 63 -0.39 6.45 -17.30
C SER A 63 0.05 5.04 -17.67
N ASN A 64 1.19 4.62 -17.12
CA ASN A 64 1.63 3.22 -17.10
C ASN A 64 1.31 2.63 -15.71
N PRO A 65 0.24 1.84 -15.57
CA PRO A 65 -0.21 1.31 -14.27
C PRO A 65 0.60 0.11 -13.77
N MET A 66 0.28 -0.34 -12.55
CA MET A 66 0.78 -1.62 -12.02
C MET A 66 0.17 -2.80 -12.77
N GLN A 67 0.77 -3.99 -12.62
CA GLN A 67 0.12 -5.24 -13.04
C GLN A 67 -1.19 -5.53 -12.26
N GLN A 68 -1.34 -4.94 -11.06
CA GLN A 68 -2.57 -4.96 -10.26
C GLN A 68 -3.55 -3.94 -10.83
N GLY A 69 -4.43 -4.38 -11.72
CA GLY A 69 -5.32 -3.52 -12.50
C GLY A 69 -6.41 -2.85 -11.66
N GLU A 70 -6.98 -3.55 -10.68
CA GLU A 70 -8.01 -3.00 -9.80
C GLU A 70 -7.42 -2.03 -8.77
N VAL A 71 -6.26 -2.34 -8.17
CA VAL A 71 -5.58 -1.41 -7.25
C VAL A 71 -5.10 -0.16 -8.00
N SER A 72 -4.64 -0.31 -9.25
CA SER A 72 -4.21 0.84 -10.09
C SER A 72 -5.33 1.86 -10.34
N LYS A 73 -6.60 1.47 -10.22
CA LYS A 73 -7.73 2.41 -10.37
C LYS A 73 -7.67 3.57 -9.39
N ILE A 74 -7.06 3.41 -8.22
CA ILE A 74 -6.90 4.48 -7.21
C ILE A 74 -6.07 5.64 -7.81
N ALA A 75 -4.90 5.31 -8.35
CA ALA A 75 -4.03 6.27 -9.01
C ALA A 75 -4.64 6.78 -10.32
N LEU A 76 -5.19 5.89 -11.15
CA LEU A 76 -5.81 6.27 -12.43
C LEU A 76 -6.98 7.23 -12.25
N TYR A 77 -7.74 7.11 -11.16
CA TYR A 77 -8.79 8.07 -10.81
C TYR A 77 -8.21 9.48 -10.65
N SER A 78 -7.11 9.61 -9.88
CA SER A 78 -6.47 10.92 -9.63
C SER A 78 -5.75 11.46 -10.86
N ILE A 79 -5.18 10.58 -11.67
CA ILE A 79 -4.60 10.95 -12.96
C ILE A 79 -5.68 11.51 -13.90
N ALA A 80 -6.87 10.89 -13.93
CA ALA A 80 -7.99 11.38 -14.73
C ALA A 80 -8.51 12.74 -14.23
N ASP A 81 -8.63 12.92 -12.91
CA ASP A 81 -9.03 14.20 -12.31
C ASP A 81 -8.04 15.33 -12.67
N TYR A 82 -6.75 15.08 -12.47
CA TYR A 82 -5.70 16.02 -12.84
C TYR A 82 -5.65 16.31 -14.35
N ALA A 83 -5.73 15.28 -15.20
CA ALA A 83 -5.69 15.44 -16.64
C ALA A 83 -6.89 16.24 -17.18
N TRP A 84 -8.04 16.16 -16.51
CA TRP A 84 -9.24 16.91 -16.86
C TRP A 84 -9.18 18.37 -16.42
N HIS A 85 -8.73 18.66 -15.19
CA HIS A 85 -8.71 20.03 -14.67
C HIS A 85 -7.53 20.30 -13.70
N ARG A 86 -6.32 20.37 -14.27
CA ARG A 86 -5.04 20.56 -13.56
C ARG A 86 -5.06 21.66 -12.51
N ALA A 87 -5.60 22.83 -12.86
CA ALA A 87 -5.58 24.01 -11.99
C ALA A 87 -6.42 23.86 -10.70
N ALA A 88 -7.43 22.98 -10.70
CA ALA A 88 -8.27 22.73 -9.53
C ALA A 88 -8.04 21.34 -8.91
N PHE A 89 -7.04 20.59 -9.38
CA PHE A 89 -6.73 19.28 -8.86
C PHE A 89 -6.33 19.37 -7.38
N ASP A 90 -7.06 18.65 -6.54
CA ASP A 90 -6.77 18.47 -5.12
C ASP A 90 -6.47 16.99 -4.89
N ASN A 91 -5.20 16.72 -4.60
CA ASN A 91 -4.69 15.36 -4.44
C ASN A 91 -5.38 14.59 -3.30
N ASP A 92 -5.66 15.23 -2.16
CA ASP A 92 -6.32 14.56 -1.03
C ASP A 92 -7.80 14.33 -1.32
N ALA A 93 -8.48 15.32 -1.89
CA ALA A 93 -9.89 15.20 -2.26
C ALA A 93 -10.09 14.13 -3.35
N SER A 94 -9.22 14.10 -4.36
CA SER A 94 -9.24 13.10 -5.42
C SER A 94 -8.98 11.70 -4.87
N TRP A 95 -7.98 11.53 -3.99
CA TRP A 95 -7.72 10.24 -3.37
C TRP A 95 -8.93 9.77 -2.54
N MET A 96 -9.53 10.63 -1.72
CA MET A 96 -10.76 10.29 -0.98
C MET A 96 -11.93 9.91 -1.91
N ALA A 97 -12.10 10.61 -3.02
CA ALA A 97 -13.11 10.30 -4.02
C ALA A 97 -12.86 8.93 -4.67
N SER A 98 -11.60 8.62 -4.99
CA SER A 98 -11.23 7.31 -5.54
C SER A 98 -11.56 6.17 -4.59
N LEU A 99 -11.30 6.32 -3.29
CA LEU A 99 -11.62 5.30 -2.29
C LEU A 99 -13.13 5.03 -2.21
N LYS A 100 -13.95 6.09 -2.26
CA LYS A 100 -15.41 5.97 -2.29
C LYS A 100 -15.89 5.27 -3.56
N ALA A 101 -15.32 5.62 -4.71
CA ALA A 101 -15.69 5.04 -6.00
C ALA A 101 -15.33 3.55 -6.09
N ILE A 102 -14.16 3.15 -5.58
CA ILE A 102 -13.61 1.81 -5.73
C ILE A 102 -14.11 0.87 -4.62
N PHE A 103 -14.11 1.32 -3.36
CA PHE A 103 -14.45 0.47 -2.22
C PHE A 103 -15.90 0.62 -1.75
N GLY A 104 -16.61 1.65 -2.21
CA GLY A 104 -18.00 1.93 -1.83
C GLY A 104 -18.14 2.07 -0.31
N LYS A 105 -19.03 1.28 0.29
CA LYS A 105 -19.27 1.26 1.75
C LYS A 105 -18.04 0.87 2.58
N ARG A 106 -17.03 0.24 1.96
CA ARG A 106 -15.78 -0.20 2.61
C ARG A 106 -14.68 0.87 2.57
N ALA A 107 -14.96 2.06 2.04
CA ALA A 107 -13.96 3.12 1.91
C ALA A 107 -13.30 3.50 3.25
N GLY A 108 -14.03 3.42 4.38
CA GLY A 108 -13.45 3.64 5.70
C GLY A 108 -12.41 2.58 6.10
N ASN A 109 -12.68 1.31 5.83
CA ASN A 109 -11.71 0.23 6.09
C ASN A 109 -10.49 0.36 5.17
N ALA A 110 -10.72 0.69 3.89
CA ALA A 110 -9.64 0.95 2.94
C ALA A 110 -8.77 2.14 3.39
N PHE A 111 -9.36 3.25 3.79
CA PHE A 111 -8.63 4.42 4.29
C PHE A 111 -7.67 4.08 5.43
N ARG A 112 -8.09 3.21 6.36
CA ARG A 112 -7.24 2.77 7.49
C ARG A 112 -6.15 1.79 7.06
N LEU A 113 -6.44 0.88 6.13
CA LEU A 113 -5.51 -0.20 5.76
C LEU A 113 -4.52 0.15 4.67
N LEU A 114 -4.90 0.92 3.64
CA LEU A 114 -4.03 1.16 2.49
C LEU A 114 -2.68 1.83 2.86
N PRO A 115 -2.59 2.69 3.90
CA PRO A 115 -1.30 3.18 4.39
C PRO A 115 -0.39 2.11 5.00
N LEU A 116 -0.92 0.94 5.37
CA LEU A 116 -0.16 -0.19 5.92
C LEU A 116 0.17 -1.26 4.87
N VAL A 117 -0.60 -1.35 3.78
CA VAL A 117 -0.34 -2.35 2.72
C VAL A 117 0.78 -1.92 1.75
N ARG A 118 1.17 -0.65 1.78
CA ARG A 118 2.33 -0.10 1.06
C ARG A 118 3.64 -0.42 1.80
N HIS A 119 4.79 -0.10 1.20
CA HIS A 119 6.10 -0.42 1.78
C HIS A 119 6.49 0.52 2.94
N TYR A 120 6.26 1.84 2.82
CA TYR A 120 6.54 2.84 3.86
C TYR A 120 5.30 3.16 4.71
N ASP A 121 5.22 2.56 5.90
CA ASP A 121 4.13 2.68 6.87
C ASP A 121 4.39 3.69 8.00
N THR A 122 5.32 4.63 7.81
CA THR A 122 5.80 5.53 8.88
C THR A 122 4.80 6.59 9.30
N ASN A 123 3.88 6.99 8.41
CA ASN A 123 2.89 8.05 8.65
C ASN A 123 1.51 7.45 8.94
N THR A 124 1.45 6.55 9.92
CA THR A 124 0.22 5.82 10.28
C THR A 124 -0.07 5.91 11.76
N GLN A 125 -1.36 5.80 12.12
CA GLN A 125 -1.78 5.72 13.52
C GLN A 125 -1.08 4.56 14.24
N LEU A 126 -0.93 3.41 13.58
CA LEU A 126 -0.22 2.26 14.14
C LEU A 126 1.25 2.58 14.41
N ALA A 127 1.96 3.27 13.50
CA ALA A 127 3.34 3.67 13.72
C ALA A 127 3.48 4.59 14.94
N ASP A 128 2.54 5.52 15.14
CA ASP A 128 2.49 6.37 16.33
C ASP A 128 2.26 5.55 17.60
N ARG A 129 1.33 4.58 17.59
CA ARG A 129 1.08 3.68 18.73
C ARG A 129 2.31 2.85 19.08
N ILE A 130 2.98 2.28 18.08
CA ILE A 130 4.22 1.52 18.27
C ILE A 130 5.31 2.40 18.88
N ARG A 131 5.48 3.64 18.39
CA ARG A 131 6.46 4.58 18.90
C ARG A 131 6.19 4.95 20.37
N LEU A 132 4.94 5.27 20.71
CA LEU A 132 4.55 5.61 22.08
C LEU A 132 4.76 4.42 23.03
N TRP A 133 4.35 3.22 22.64
CA TRP A 133 4.57 2.01 23.43
C TRP A 133 6.06 1.71 23.65
N LYS A 134 6.89 1.86 22.61
CA LYS A 134 8.35 1.68 22.72
C LYS A 134 9.01 2.68 23.66
N ALA A 135 8.44 3.89 23.81
CA ALA A 135 8.98 4.91 24.70
C ALA A 135 8.73 4.56 26.19
N ASN A 136 7.62 3.87 26.51
CA ASN A 136 7.34 3.36 27.84
C ASN A 136 6.42 2.14 27.79
N SER A 137 6.99 0.94 27.73
CA SER A 137 6.22 -0.31 27.62
C SER A 137 5.53 -0.75 28.92
N LEU A 138 5.80 -0.06 30.04
CA LEU A 138 5.12 -0.26 31.32
C LEU A 138 3.91 0.67 31.50
N ASP A 139 3.64 1.55 30.53
CA ASP A 139 2.43 2.35 30.50
C ASP A 139 1.24 1.51 29.99
N ASP A 140 0.34 1.19 30.91
CA ASP A 140 -0.89 0.44 30.62
C ASP A 140 -1.76 1.14 29.57
N GLN A 141 -1.82 2.48 29.57
CA GLN A 141 -2.62 3.23 28.61
C GLN A 141 -2.03 3.14 27.20
N ALA A 142 -0.71 3.30 27.07
CA ALA A 142 -0.03 3.16 25.78
C ALA A 142 -0.12 1.72 25.25
N THR A 143 0.00 0.73 26.14
CA THR A 143 -0.14 -0.70 25.80
C THR A 143 -1.55 -1.02 25.32
N GLN A 144 -2.59 -0.60 26.06
CA GLN A 144 -3.97 -0.84 25.67
C GLN A 144 -4.30 -0.16 24.34
N ALA A 145 -3.86 1.09 24.13
CA ALA A 145 -4.09 1.81 22.88
C ALA A 145 -3.43 1.13 21.66
N LEU A 146 -2.27 0.50 21.83
CA LEU A 146 -1.63 -0.29 20.78
C LEU A 146 -2.39 -1.60 20.53
N LEU A 147 -2.78 -2.33 21.57
CA LEU A 147 -3.55 -3.58 21.43
C LEU A 147 -4.91 -3.35 20.74
N ASP A 148 -5.60 -2.26 21.09
CA ASP A 148 -6.87 -1.88 20.47
C ASP A 148 -6.69 -1.53 18.99
N GLU A 149 -5.64 -0.77 18.63
CA GLU A 149 -5.34 -0.46 17.24
C GLU A 149 -5.02 -1.73 16.43
N LEU A 150 -4.17 -2.61 16.95
CA LEU A 150 -3.83 -3.89 16.30
C LEU A 150 -5.09 -4.74 16.04
N ARG A 151 -5.97 -4.86 17.04
CA ARG A 151 -7.23 -5.61 16.91
C ARG A 151 -8.19 -4.97 15.91
N SER A 152 -8.30 -3.63 15.93
CA SER A 152 -9.17 -2.91 15.01
C SER A 152 -8.74 -3.09 13.54
N LEU A 153 -7.43 -3.09 13.27
CA LEU A 153 -6.89 -3.31 11.92
C LEU A 153 -7.12 -4.74 11.43
N GLN A 154 -7.08 -5.74 12.32
CA GLN A 154 -7.50 -7.11 11.99
C GLN A 154 -8.99 -7.17 11.62
N ALA A 155 -9.84 -6.42 12.32
CA ALA A 155 -11.26 -6.34 12.01
C ALA A 155 -11.52 -5.63 10.67
N ASP A 156 -10.79 -4.53 10.38
CA ASP A 156 -10.84 -3.86 9.08
C ASP A 156 -10.42 -4.81 7.95
N ALA A 157 -9.36 -5.60 8.15
CA ALA A 157 -8.90 -6.56 7.16
C ALA A 157 -9.94 -7.65 6.91
N LYS A 158 -10.60 -8.12 7.96
CA LYS A 158 -11.69 -9.07 7.87
C LYS A 158 -12.89 -8.49 7.11
N ALA A 159 -13.22 -7.23 7.33
CA ALA A 159 -14.29 -6.54 6.60
C ALA A 159 -13.97 -6.44 5.11
N LEU A 160 -12.73 -6.07 4.74
CA LEU A 160 -12.30 -6.05 3.34
C LEU A 160 -12.30 -7.44 2.69
N SER A 161 -11.95 -8.50 3.43
CA SER A 161 -11.95 -9.88 2.89
C SER A 161 -13.33 -10.34 2.39
N GLY A 162 -14.42 -9.71 2.84
CA GLY A 162 -15.77 -9.97 2.32
C GLY A 162 -15.92 -9.71 0.82
N MET A 163 -15.01 -8.91 0.23
CA MET A 163 -14.94 -8.73 -1.22
C MET A 163 -14.66 -10.04 -1.98
N ALA A 164 -14.00 -11.02 -1.36
CA ALA A 164 -13.71 -12.33 -1.96
C ALA A 164 -14.98 -13.05 -2.45
N SER A 165 -16.10 -12.83 -1.76
CA SER A 165 -17.39 -13.47 -2.03
C SER A 165 -18.43 -12.49 -2.57
N SER A 166 -18.02 -11.30 -3.01
CA SER A 166 -18.94 -10.31 -3.60
C SER A 166 -19.48 -10.78 -4.94
N ASP A 167 -20.73 -10.47 -5.27
CA ASP A 167 -21.28 -10.72 -6.62
C ASP A 167 -20.63 -9.80 -7.68
N ASN A 168 -20.07 -8.66 -7.27
CA ASN A 168 -19.33 -7.75 -8.13
C ASN A 168 -17.95 -8.34 -8.49
N VAL A 169 -17.69 -8.51 -9.80
CA VAL A 169 -16.42 -9.04 -10.31
C VAL A 169 -15.24 -8.14 -9.91
N SER A 170 -15.39 -6.81 -10.01
CA SER A 170 -14.32 -5.88 -9.63
C SER A 170 -13.97 -5.95 -8.15
N ASP A 171 -14.94 -6.18 -7.27
CA ASP A 171 -14.65 -6.43 -5.85
C ASP A 171 -13.79 -7.67 -5.67
N ARG A 172 -14.14 -8.78 -6.35
CA ARG A 172 -13.39 -10.04 -6.23
C ARG A 172 -11.97 -9.91 -6.76
N LEU A 173 -11.80 -9.23 -7.89
CA LEU A 173 -10.48 -8.95 -8.48
C LEU A 173 -9.65 -8.01 -7.60
N LEU A 174 -10.26 -6.95 -7.06
CA LEU A 174 -9.60 -6.03 -6.13
C LEU A 174 -9.13 -6.76 -4.88
N TRP A 175 -9.96 -7.63 -4.31
CA TRP A 175 -9.55 -8.47 -3.20
C TRP A 175 -8.41 -9.42 -3.58
N HIS A 176 -8.50 -10.07 -4.74
CA HIS A 176 -7.44 -10.96 -5.20
C HIS A 176 -6.07 -10.27 -5.25
N GLU A 177 -6.03 -9.02 -5.72
CA GLU A 177 -4.81 -8.21 -5.78
C GLU A 177 -4.34 -7.74 -4.40
N LEU A 178 -5.26 -7.35 -3.51
CA LEU A 178 -4.94 -6.84 -2.17
C LEU A 178 -4.64 -7.95 -1.14
N GLN A 179 -5.18 -9.16 -1.31
CA GLN A 179 -5.17 -10.24 -0.33
C GLN A 179 -3.77 -10.54 0.21
N PRO A 180 -2.71 -10.72 -0.61
CA PRO A 180 -1.37 -10.99 -0.12
C PRO A 180 -0.83 -9.92 0.83
N TYR A 181 -1.20 -8.65 0.61
CA TYR A 181 -0.73 -7.51 1.38
C TYR A 181 -1.58 -7.30 2.63
N VAL A 182 -2.91 -7.25 2.48
CA VAL A 182 -3.86 -7.02 3.57
C VAL A 182 -3.77 -8.12 4.60
N GLU A 183 -3.73 -9.39 4.18
CA GLU A 183 -3.65 -10.49 5.12
C GLU A 183 -2.29 -10.58 5.81
N LYS A 184 -1.19 -10.19 5.14
CA LYS A 184 0.12 -10.11 5.78
C LYS A 184 0.15 -9.02 6.86
N VAL A 185 -0.44 -7.85 6.61
CA VAL A 185 -0.61 -6.80 7.63
C VAL A 185 -1.47 -7.30 8.80
N ALA A 186 -2.60 -7.95 8.52
CA ALA A 186 -3.49 -8.46 9.55
C ALA A 186 -2.83 -9.54 10.42
N ASP A 187 -2.08 -10.45 9.80
CA ASP A 187 -1.36 -11.50 10.52
C ASP A 187 -0.20 -10.91 11.34
N MET A 188 0.52 -9.92 10.81
CA MET A 188 1.51 -9.15 11.59
C MET A 188 0.87 -8.46 12.81
N CYS A 189 -0.33 -7.88 12.64
CA CYS A 189 -1.05 -7.28 13.76
C CYS A 189 -1.44 -8.32 14.82
N GLY A 190 -1.92 -9.50 14.41
CA GLY A 190 -2.26 -10.59 15.31
C GLY A 190 -1.07 -11.17 16.06
N ILE A 191 0.07 -11.31 15.38
CA ILE A 191 1.34 -11.73 15.98
C ILE A 191 1.77 -10.69 17.02
N ALA A 192 1.83 -9.40 16.67
CA ALA A 192 2.22 -8.35 17.60
C ALA A 192 1.29 -8.30 18.82
N HIS A 193 -0.03 -8.41 18.61
CA HIS A 193 -1.00 -8.46 19.70
C HIS A 193 -0.72 -9.65 20.62
N THR A 194 -0.47 -10.84 20.06
CA THR A 194 -0.20 -12.05 20.86
C THR A 194 1.09 -11.96 21.68
N LEU A 195 2.11 -11.28 21.16
CA LEU A 195 3.40 -11.13 21.82
C LEU A 195 3.41 -10.02 22.89
N ILE A 196 2.47 -9.08 22.85
CA ILE A 196 2.34 -7.99 23.83
C ILE A 196 1.31 -8.32 24.92
N ALA A 197 0.15 -8.87 24.54
CA ALA A 197 -0.93 -9.15 25.47
C ALA A 197 -0.65 -10.41 26.33
N PRO A 198 -1.31 -10.55 27.49
CA PRO A 198 -1.21 -11.77 28.29
C PRO A 198 -1.77 -12.98 27.54
N HIS A 199 -0.89 -13.90 27.13
CA HIS A 199 -1.21 -15.13 26.41
C HIS A 199 -0.48 -16.33 27.02
N THR A 200 -0.93 -17.54 26.71
CA THR A 200 -0.23 -18.76 27.17
C THR A 200 1.12 -18.89 26.47
N GLU A 201 2.07 -19.56 27.11
CA GLU A 201 3.40 -19.77 26.53
C GLU A 201 3.33 -20.49 25.17
N ALA A 202 2.40 -21.44 25.01
CA ALA A 202 2.14 -22.11 23.74
C ALA A 202 1.68 -21.13 22.64
N GLN A 203 0.78 -20.20 22.96
CA GLN A 203 0.32 -19.17 22.01
C GLN A 203 1.46 -18.23 21.61
N ARG A 204 2.31 -17.82 22.57
CA ARG A 204 3.48 -16.99 22.27
C ARG A 204 4.48 -17.71 21.37
N GLN A 205 4.79 -18.97 21.66
CA GLN A 205 5.69 -19.78 20.83
C GLN A 205 5.16 -19.94 19.39
N GLN A 206 3.85 -20.14 19.23
CA GLN A 206 3.22 -20.17 17.92
C GLN A 206 3.35 -18.82 17.19
N ALA A 207 3.13 -17.70 17.88
CA ALA A 207 3.28 -16.36 17.29
C ALA A 207 4.74 -16.07 16.88
N VAL A 208 5.73 -16.50 17.67
CA VAL A 208 7.15 -16.42 17.31
C VAL A 208 7.44 -17.23 16.04
N GLN A 209 6.94 -18.47 15.95
CA GLN A 209 7.13 -19.30 14.77
C GLN A 209 6.46 -18.70 13.52
N GLN A 210 5.26 -18.11 13.67
CA GLN A 210 4.58 -17.39 12.60
C GLN A 210 5.40 -16.19 12.13
N ALA A 211 5.96 -15.39 13.06
CA ALA A 211 6.83 -14.26 12.73
C ALA A 211 8.07 -14.68 11.92
N GLN A 212 8.71 -15.80 12.32
CA GLN A 212 9.93 -16.31 11.68
C GLN A 212 9.68 -16.90 10.28
N THR A 213 8.46 -17.37 10.02
CA THR A 213 8.08 -18.01 8.74
C THR A 213 7.23 -17.12 7.85
N LEU A 214 6.93 -15.89 8.29
CA LEU A 214 6.02 -14.95 7.62
C LEU A 214 6.36 -14.77 6.13
N ASP A 215 7.62 -14.46 5.81
CA ASP A 215 8.04 -14.18 4.43
C ASP A 215 8.12 -15.43 3.54
N LYS A 216 8.05 -16.62 4.13
CA LYS A 216 8.05 -17.92 3.41
C LYS A 216 6.63 -18.44 3.18
N ASN A 217 5.61 -17.80 3.75
CA ASN A 217 4.24 -18.27 3.67
C ASN A 217 3.67 -18.03 2.25
N PRO A 218 3.26 -19.09 1.53
CA PRO A 218 2.71 -18.95 0.17
C PRO A 218 1.41 -18.14 0.11
N LYS A 219 0.73 -17.95 1.25
CA LYS A 219 -0.45 -17.08 1.39
C LYS A 219 -0.19 -15.64 0.93
N TYR A 220 1.04 -15.15 1.08
CA TYR A 220 1.39 -13.76 0.71
C TYR A 220 2.13 -13.68 -0.62
N GLN A 221 2.10 -14.74 -1.42
CA GLN A 221 2.72 -14.77 -2.73
C GLN A 221 1.69 -14.56 -3.84
N PHE A 222 2.09 -13.84 -4.88
CA PHE A 222 1.28 -13.62 -6.08
C PHE A 222 2.13 -13.84 -7.33
N SER A 223 1.44 -14.08 -8.44
CA SER A 223 2.08 -14.27 -9.74
C SER A 223 2.50 -12.93 -10.34
N ILE A 224 3.67 -12.91 -10.96
CA ILE A 224 4.14 -11.82 -11.80
C ILE A 224 4.52 -12.38 -13.17
N LEU A 225 4.46 -11.52 -14.18
CA LEU A 225 5.12 -11.80 -15.45
C LEU A 225 6.58 -11.34 -15.34
N SER A 226 7.52 -12.22 -15.70
CA SER A 226 8.95 -11.94 -15.66
C SER A 226 9.61 -12.26 -16.99
N GLY A 227 10.75 -11.62 -17.25
CA GLY A 227 11.46 -11.77 -18.52
C GLY A 227 11.03 -10.75 -19.56
N MET A 228 11.69 -10.77 -20.71
CA MET A 228 11.44 -9.88 -21.84
C MET A 228 11.64 -10.64 -23.15
N GLY A 229 10.97 -10.21 -24.23
CA GLY A 229 11.08 -10.86 -25.54
C GLY A 229 10.56 -12.30 -25.52
N GLU A 230 11.40 -13.25 -25.91
CA GLU A 230 11.05 -14.68 -25.96
C GLU A 230 11.12 -15.38 -24.59
N ASP A 231 11.69 -14.74 -23.57
CA ASP A 231 11.90 -15.32 -22.22
C ASP A 231 10.77 -14.98 -21.22
N ILE A 232 9.60 -14.59 -21.71
CA ILE A 232 8.45 -14.25 -20.88
C ILE A 232 7.94 -15.49 -20.14
N ARG A 233 7.92 -15.44 -18.81
CA ARG A 233 7.51 -16.54 -17.94
C ARG A 233 6.76 -16.05 -16.71
N LEU A 234 5.89 -16.90 -16.19
CA LEU A 234 5.27 -16.69 -14.89
C LEU A 234 6.29 -16.98 -13.78
N SER A 235 6.41 -16.05 -12.83
CA SER A 235 7.14 -16.27 -11.58
C SER A 235 6.31 -15.79 -10.39
N LYS A 236 6.81 -15.97 -9.17
CA LYS A 236 6.13 -15.55 -7.95
C LYS A 236 6.95 -14.52 -7.19
N ARG A 237 6.26 -13.56 -6.58
CA ARG A 237 6.81 -12.60 -5.63
C ARG A 237 6.04 -12.66 -4.32
N GLY A 238 6.69 -12.25 -3.23
CA GLY A 238 6.05 -12.09 -1.93
C GLY A 238 5.69 -10.63 -1.71
N ALA A 239 4.52 -10.37 -1.13
CA ALA A 239 4.10 -9.04 -0.73
C ALA A 239 5.02 -8.49 0.38
N GLU A 240 5.40 -7.22 0.25
CA GLU A 240 6.29 -6.53 1.21
C GLU A 240 5.63 -5.28 1.85
N PRO A 241 4.47 -5.43 2.51
CA PRO A 241 3.80 -4.33 3.19
C PRO A 241 4.48 -3.98 4.51
N ALA A 242 4.31 -2.73 4.94
CA ALA A 242 4.67 -2.22 6.25
C ALA A 242 6.13 -2.51 6.66
N ALA A 243 7.04 -2.38 5.70
CA ALA A 243 8.43 -2.79 5.82
C ALA A 243 9.25 -1.89 6.75
N LYS A 244 8.77 -0.68 7.08
CA LYS A 244 9.54 0.32 7.84
C LYS A 244 9.22 0.32 9.33
N VAL A 245 7.97 0.02 9.73
CA VAL A 245 7.57 0.05 11.15
C VAL A 245 7.02 -1.29 11.63
N LEU A 246 5.88 -1.76 11.11
CA LEU A 246 5.20 -2.94 11.65
C LEU A 246 6.02 -4.22 11.46
N ARG A 247 6.58 -4.47 10.27
CA ARG A 247 7.36 -5.69 9.99
C ARG A 247 8.64 -5.77 10.86
N PRO A 248 9.45 -4.71 11.01
CA PRO A 248 10.55 -4.68 11.97
C PRO A 248 10.08 -4.83 13.43
N PHE A 249 8.96 -4.22 13.79
CA PHE A 249 8.39 -4.33 15.14
C PHE A 249 8.02 -5.77 15.50
N VAL A 250 7.33 -6.49 14.61
CA VAL A 250 7.03 -7.92 14.78
C VAL A 250 8.30 -8.75 14.96
N SER A 251 9.33 -8.49 14.15
CA SER A 251 10.63 -9.18 14.30
C SER A 251 11.30 -8.89 15.63
N GLN A 252 11.22 -7.64 16.13
CA GLN A 252 11.78 -7.27 17.43
C GLN A 252 11.07 -8.01 18.56
N LEU A 253 9.74 -8.06 18.55
CA LEU A 253 8.95 -8.79 19.54
C LEU A 253 9.28 -10.29 19.53
N ALA A 254 9.37 -10.91 18.34
CA ALA A 254 9.63 -12.33 18.22
C ALA A 254 11.06 -12.74 18.65
N ASN A 255 11.99 -11.79 18.67
CA ASN A 255 13.38 -12.00 19.09
C ASN A 255 13.65 -11.55 20.54
N ALA A 256 12.67 -10.94 21.22
CA ALA A 256 12.78 -10.60 22.62
C ALA A 256 12.75 -11.89 23.46
N LYS A 257 13.75 -12.05 24.33
CA LYS A 257 13.87 -13.21 25.23
C LYS A 257 12.88 -13.12 26.38
#